data_AF-A0A1I3K2K3-F1
#
_entry.id   AF-A0A1I3K2K3-F1
#
_cell.length_a   1.000
_cell.length_b   1.000
_cell.length_c   1.000
_cell.angle_alpha   90.00
_cell.angle_beta   90.00
_cell.angle_gamma   90.00
#
_symmetry.space_group_name_H-M   'P 1'
#
loop_
_entity.id
_entity.type
_entity.pdbx_description
1 polymer ?
#
loop_
_entity_poly.entity_id
_entity_poly.type
_entity_poly.pdbx_seq_one_letter_code
_entity_poly.pdbx_strand_id
1 'polypeptide(L)'
;MPRGKTAKPTPGQHVKVADGVTMPEFPDLPINGWTGKVMETTGSGAKMKVILEWDAATLPSIPESYREQCEAQGLLYSMACLPAADIEVAE
;
A
#
# COMPACT_ATOMS: atom_id res chain seq x y z
N MET A 1 9.13 -8.12 20.06
CA MET A 1 9.58 -7.03 19.15
C MET A 1 8.47 -5.99 19.14
N PRO A 2 8.77 -4.71 19.42
CA PRO A 2 7.76 -3.71 19.69
C PRO A 2 6.91 -3.47 18.45
N ARG A 3 5.61 -3.79 18.56
CA ARG A 3 4.60 -3.46 17.56
C ARG A 3 4.60 -1.94 17.44
N GLY A 4 5.18 -1.42 16.36
CA GLY A 4 5.10 0.00 16.02
C GLY A 4 3.66 0.45 16.18
N LYS A 5 3.47 1.61 16.80
CA LYS A 5 2.13 2.15 17.06
C LYS A 5 1.35 2.10 15.76
N THR A 6 0.25 1.35 15.75
CA THR A 6 -0.75 1.37 14.68
C THR A 6 -1.44 2.73 14.70
N ALA A 7 -0.70 3.77 14.33
CA ALA A 7 -1.25 5.07 14.02
C ALA A 7 -2.14 4.87 12.80
N LYS A 8 -3.39 5.35 12.90
CA LYS A 8 -4.30 5.34 11.76
C LYS A 8 -3.64 6.16 10.66
N PRO A 9 -3.36 5.57 9.47
CA PRO A 9 -2.80 6.35 8.38
C PRO A 9 -3.81 7.44 8.02
N THR A 10 -3.34 8.67 7.85
CA THR A 10 -4.18 9.79 7.44
C THR A 10 -3.76 10.31 6.07
N PRO A 11 -4.70 10.83 5.26
CA PRO A 11 -4.37 11.48 3.99
C PRO A 11 -3.25 12.50 4.14
N GLY A 12 -2.24 12.41 3.28
CA GLY A 12 -1.05 13.25 3.30
C GLY A 12 0.17 12.66 4.00
N GLN A 13 0.02 11.58 4.78
CA GLN A 13 1.15 10.93 5.44
C GLN A 13 1.89 9.97 4.52
N HIS A 14 3.20 9.88 4.71
CA HIS A 14 3.99 8.81 4.13
C HIS A 14 3.82 7.55 4.96
N VAL A 15 3.72 6.44 4.26
CA VAL A 15 3.52 5.14 4.82
C VAL A 15 4.43 4.14 4.16
N LYS A 16 4.71 3.07 4.89
CA LYS A 16 5.51 1.95 4.45
C LYS A 16 4.72 0.68 4.67
N VAL A 17 4.74 -0.22 3.69
CA VAL A 17 4.14 -1.53 3.81
C VAL A 17 4.91 -2.36 4.82
N ALA A 18 4.19 -2.98 5.76
CA ALA A 18 4.77 -3.81 6.81
C ALA A 18 5.50 -5.03 6.24
N ASP A 19 6.40 -5.61 7.04
CA ASP A 19 7.14 -6.81 6.62
C ASP A 19 6.22 -8.04 6.52
N GLY A 20 6.43 -8.86 5.49
CA GLY A 20 5.61 -10.04 5.20
C GLY A 20 4.25 -9.77 4.54
N VAL A 21 3.98 -8.53 4.14
CA VAL A 21 2.77 -8.19 3.37
C VAL A 21 3.00 -8.44 1.88
N THR A 22 2.07 -9.17 1.29
CA THR A 22 2.00 -9.42 -0.15
C THR A 22 0.81 -8.69 -0.74
N MET A 23 0.83 -8.45 -2.06
CA MET A 23 -0.31 -7.85 -2.73
C MET A 23 -1.53 -8.77 -2.57
N PRO A 24 -2.69 -8.29 -2.10
CA PRO A 24 -3.87 -9.14 -1.94
C PRO A 24 -4.32 -9.78 -3.25
N GLU A 25 -4.10 -9.08 -4.36
CA GLU A 25 -4.38 -9.56 -5.72
C GLU A 25 -3.28 -10.50 -6.25
N PHE A 26 -2.04 -10.37 -5.75
CA PHE A 26 -0.87 -11.16 -6.16
C PHE A 26 -0.09 -11.63 -4.93
N PRO A 27 -0.43 -12.79 -4.35
CA PRO A 27 0.31 -13.32 -3.22
C PRO A 27 1.79 -13.60 -3.54
N ASP A 28 2.13 -13.81 -4.82
CA ASP A 28 3.51 -13.94 -5.30
C ASP A 28 4.28 -12.60 -5.39
N LEU A 29 3.60 -11.46 -5.24
CA LEU A 29 4.22 -10.14 -5.24
C LEU A 29 4.40 -9.64 -3.80
N PRO A 30 5.59 -9.82 -3.22
CA PRO A 30 5.92 -9.19 -1.95
C PRO A 30 6.01 -7.67 -2.15
N ILE A 31 5.20 -6.94 -1.39
CA ILE A 31 5.22 -5.47 -1.36
C ILE A 31 5.79 -4.94 -0.06
N ASN A 32 6.40 -5.82 0.73
CA ASN A 32 7.02 -5.43 1.99
C ASN A 32 8.09 -4.36 1.77
N GLY A 33 8.02 -3.32 2.59
CA GLY A 33 8.94 -2.20 2.52
C GLY A 33 8.71 -1.21 1.38
N TRP A 34 7.69 -1.40 0.54
CA TRP A 34 7.26 -0.38 -0.41
C TRP A 34 6.76 0.85 0.34
N THR A 35 7.13 2.03 -0.15
CA THR A 35 6.68 3.30 0.42
C THR A 35 5.77 4.03 -0.52
N GLY A 36 4.82 4.74 0.07
CA GLY A 36 3.92 5.61 -0.65
C GLY A 36 3.30 6.64 0.27
N LYS A 37 2.49 7.50 -0.32
CA LYS A 37 1.76 8.55 0.38
C LYS A 37 0.28 8.22 0.40
N VAL A 38 -0.34 8.28 1.58
CA VAL A 38 -1.79 8.09 1.71
C VAL A 38 -2.50 9.23 1.00
N MET A 39 -3.28 8.90 -0.01
CA MET A 39 -4.12 9.84 -0.73
C MET A 39 -5.48 9.93 -0.08
N GLU A 40 -6.07 8.77 0.22
CA GLU A 40 -7.40 8.66 0.83
C GLU A 40 -7.47 7.46 1.76
N THR A 41 -8.46 7.47 2.65
CA THR A 41 -8.77 6.32 3.50
C THR A 41 -10.25 6.03 3.42
N THR A 42 -10.60 4.78 3.20
CA THR A 42 -11.99 4.33 3.05
C THR A 42 -12.34 3.26 4.06
N GLY A 43 -13.62 3.20 4.46
CA GLY A 43 -14.11 2.28 5.49
C GLY A 43 -13.88 2.77 6.92
N SER A 44 -14.13 1.89 7.90
CA SER A 44 -14.01 2.21 9.32
C SER A 44 -13.65 0.97 10.15
N GLY A 45 -13.01 1.19 11.30
CA GLY A 45 -12.58 0.12 12.21
C GLY A 45 -11.59 -0.85 11.57
N ALA A 46 -11.84 -2.16 11.74
CA ALA A 46 -10.98 -3.22 11.22
C ALA A 46 -11.06 -3.43 9.69
N LYS A 47 -12.03 -2.81 9.01
CA LYS A 47 -12.18 -2.87 7.54
C LYS A 47 -11.66 -1.61 6.84
N MET A 48 -10.94 -0.75 7.58
CA MET A 48 -10.35 0.45 7.01
C MET A 48 -9.29 0.07 5.98
N LYS A 49 -9.42 0.61 4.79
CA LYS A 49 -8.44 0.53 3.72
C LYS A 49 -7.88 1.91 3.46
N VAL A 50 -6.64 1.95 3.01
CA VAL A 50 -5.96 3.18 2.65
C VAL A 50 -5.59 3.11 1.18
N ILE A 51 -5.96 4.16 0.47
CA ILE A 51 -5.57 4.39 -0.91
C ILE A 51 -4.31 5.23 -0.81
N LEU A 52 -3.20 4.64 -1.22
CA LEU A 52 -1.91 5.29 -1.21
C LEU A 52 -1.34 5.31 -2.62
N GLU A 53 -0.58 6.35 -2.93
CA GLU A 53 0.20 6.46 -4.15
C GLU A 53 1.64 6.06 -3.86
N TRP A 54 2.18 5.11 -4.63
CA TRP A 54 3.55 4.66 -4.53
C TRP A 54 4.53 5.76 -4.88
N ASP A 55 5.62 5.84 -4.11
CA ASP A 55 6.71 6.74 -4.44
C ASP A 55 7.35 6.39 -5.79
N ALA A 56 7.94 7.38 -6.44
CA ALA A 56 8.69 7.18 -7.69
C ALA A 56 9.83 6.16 -7.54
N ALA A 57 10.36 5.98 -6.33
CA ALA A 57 11.35 4.94 -6.02
C ALA A 57 10.75 3.53 -5.97
N THR A 58 9.47 3.39 -5.67
CA THR A 58 8.73 2.12 -5.61
C THR A 58 8.25 1.69 -6.99
N LEU A 59 7.85 2.63 -7.86
CA LEU A 59 7.41 2.36 -9.25
C LEU A 59 8.31 1.41 -10.06
N PRO A 60 9.65 1.53 -10.08
CA PRO A 60 10.50 0.60 -10.82
C PRO A 60 10.53 -0.81 -10.24
N SER A 61 10.18 -1.00 -8.96
CA SER A 61 10.06 -2.31 -8.32
C SER A 61 8.74 -3.02 -8.66
N ILE A 62 7.79 -2.31 -9.26
CA ILE A 62 6.50 -2.87 -9.68
C ILE A 62 6.72 -3.76 -10.91
N PRO A 63 6.35 -5.06 -10.85
CA PRO A 63 6.49 -5.96 -11.98
C PRO A 63 5.51 -5.60 -13.09
N GLU A 64 5.91 -5.92 -14.33
CA GLU A 64 5.09 -5.67 -15.52
C GLU A 64 3.72 -6.35 -15.44
N SER A 65 3.67 -7.58 -14.92
CA SER A 65 2.42 -8.32 -14.73
C SER A 65 1.41 -7.61 -13.82
N TYR A 66 1.86 -6.83 -12.84
CA TYR A 66 0.97 -6.00 -12.02
C TYR A 66 0.44 -4.81 -12.83
N ARG A 67 1.31 -4.17 -13.61
CA ARG A 67 0.94 -3.03 -14.45
C ARG A 67 -0.10 -3.42 -15.49
N GLU A 68 0.10 -4.56 -16.17
CA GLU A 68 -0.85 -5.09 -17.15
C GLU A 68 -2.23 -5.35 -16.54
N GLN A 69 -2.28 -5.86 -15.31
CA GLN A 69 -3.54 -6.15 -14.62
C GLN A 69 -4.24 -4.90 -14.12
N CYS A 70 -3.48 -3.92 -13.62
CA CYS A 70 -4.04 -2.60 -13.32
C CYS A 70 -4.61 -1.97 -14.60
N GLU A 71 -3.88 -1.99 -15.71
CA GLU A 71 -4.34 -1.44 -16.99
C GLU A 71 -5.60 -2.16 -17.51
N ALA A 72 -5.66 -3.48 -17.41
CA ALA A 72 -6.81 -4.29 -17.79
C ALA A 72 -8.08 -3.95 -16.96
N GLN A 73 -7.90 -3.55 -15.71
CA GLN A 73 -8.99 -3.11 -14.82
C GLN A 73 -9.26 -1.60 -14.89
N GLY A 74 -8.48 -0.83 -15.66
CA GLY A 74 -8.56 0.63 -15.67
C GLY A 74 -8.09 1.28 -14.37
N LEU A 75 -7.24 0.61 -13.61
CA LEU A 75 -6.65 1.06 -12.36
C LEU A 75 -5.26 1.66 -12.59
N LEU A 76 -4.89 2.61 -11.73
CA LEU A 76 -3.55 3.20 -11.71
C LEU A 76 -2.61 2.29 -10.92
N TYR A 77 -1.64 1.67 -11.58
CA TYR A 77 -0.60 0.85 -10.90
C TYR A 77 0.24 1.66 -9.91
N SER A 78 0.28 3.00 -10.06
CA SER A 78 0.92 3.92 -9.13
C SER A 78 0.12 4.08 -7.83
N MET A 79 -1.12 3.62 -7.77
CA MET A 79 -1.95 3.68 -6.58
C MET A 79 -2.34 2.26 -6.13
N ALA A 80 -2.35 2.03 -4.83
CA ALA A 80 -2.80 0.76 -4.26
C ALA A 80 -3.78 1.00 -3.13
N CYS A 81 -4.71 0.04 -2.99
CA CYS A 81 -5.69 0.02 -1.91
C CYS A 81 -5.35 -1.13 -0.97
N LEU A 82 -4.71 -0.79 0.16
CA LEU A 82 -4.24 -1.78 1.14
C LEU A 82 -4.97 -1.63 2.47
N PRO A 83 -5.12 -2.72 3.25
CA PRO A 83 -5.69 -2.63 4.59
C PRO A 83 -4.81 -1.76 5.47
N ALA A 84 -5.42 -0.88 6.28
CA ALA A 84 -4.66 -0.03 7.20
C ALA A 84 -3.84 -0.85 8.23
N ALA A 85 -4.16 -2.12 8.43
CA ALA A 85 -3.45 -3.04 9.32
C ALA A 85 -2.12 -3.52 8.75
N ASP A 86 -1.96 -3.51 7.42
CA ASP A 86 -0.76 -3.99 6.71
C ASP A 86 0.22 -2.84 6.39
N ILE A 87 -0.12 -1.63 6.84
CA ILE A 87 0.61 -0.40 6.56
C ILE A 87 1.10 0.20 7.87
N GLU A 88 2.37 0.62 7.87
CA GLU A 88 3.00 1.34 8.96
C GLU A 88 3.19 2.81 8.55
N VAL A 89 2.81 3.73 9.43
CA VAL A 89 3.04 5.17 9.20
C VAL A 89 4.53 5.45 9.38
N ALA A 90 5.15 6.03 8.36
CA ALA A 90 6.52 6.52 8.43
C ALA A 90 6.46 7.97 8.97
N GLU A 91 7.08 8.21 10.12
CA GLU A 91 7.24 9.55 10.71
C GLU A 91 8.19 10.44 9.90
#